data_AF-A0A2P7Q1Z7-F1
#
_entry.id   AF-A0A2P7Q1Z7-F1
#
_cell.length_a   1.000
_cell.length_b   1.000
_cell.length_c   1.000
_cell.angle_alpha   90.00
_cell.angle_beta   90.00
_cell.angle_gamma   90.00
#
_symmetry.space_group_name_H-M   'P 1'
#
loop_
_entity.id
_entity.type
_entity.pdbx_description
1 polymer ?
#
loop_
_entity_poly.entity_id
_entity_poly.type
_entity_poly.pdbx_seq_one_letter_code
_entity_poly.pdbx_strand_id
1 'polypeptide(L)'
;MTIDKNKMDALNDALGKIEKEYGKGSVMKLGETTSLEIDAISTGSIGLDIASGIGGLPRGRIIEVYGPESSGKTTVALHCIAEAQKKDGIAAFIDAEHALDPVYARALGVDVDNLVISQPDTGEQALDIAESLIRSGAIDILVVDSVAALVPKAEIEGDMGDSHIGLQARLMSQALRKLTGSIKKSNCVVIFINQLREKVGVMFGNPETTTGGRALKFFSSMRIEVRRIDSIKQGDKMLGSRTRVKIVKNKVAPPFKQVEFDIMYGTGISKTGDLLDVAAGIDVIKKAGAWYSYNDEKMGQGRENSKRFLEENEDIAREIDAKVREYYGLEFDPTANISSTELEEEKSEGAANSKKENKKEA
;
A
#
# COMPACT_ATOMS: atom_id res chain seq x y z
N MET A 1 -34.40 4.40 26.38
CA MET A 1 -34.18 5.39 27.46
C MET A 1 -34.73 6.73 26.98
N THR A 2 -35.71 7.29 27.66
CA THR A 2 -36.26 8.61 27.31
C THR A 2 -35.28 9.66 27.84
N ILE A 3 -34.52 10.30 26.94
CA ILE A 3 -33.57 11.34 27.30
C ILE A 3 -34.35 12.56 27.82
N ASP A 4 -33.92 13.12 28.95
CA ASP A 4 -34.50 14.32 29.55
C ASP A 4 -34.44 15.50 28.56
N LYS A 5 -35.59 16.12 28.29
CA LYS A 5 -35.75 17.20 27.31
C LYS A 5 -34.83 18.38 27.60
N ASN A 6 -34.65 18.75 28.88
CA ASN A 6 -33.78 19.87 29.26
C ASN A 6 -32.31 19.57 28.95
N LYS A 7 -31.89 18.31 29.07
CA LYS A 7 -30.53 17.88 28.69
C LYS A 7 -30.34 17.91 27.18
N MET A 8 -31.37 17.58 26.41
CA MET A 8 -31.32 17.61 24.95
C MET A 8 -31.24 19.04 24.40
N ASP A 9 -32.01 19.96 24.96
CA ASP A 9 -31.99 21.37 24.55
C ASP A 9 -30.63 22.02 24.87
N ALA A 10 -30.11 21.80 26.08
CA ALA A 10 -28.77 22.29 26.46
C ALA A 10 -27.65 21.69 25.58
N LEU A 11 -27.79 20.42 25.18
CA LEU A 11 -26.86 19.78 24.24
C LEU A 11 -26.90 20.45 22.87
N ASN A 12 -28.10 20.67 22.31
CA ASN A 12 -28.26 21.30 20.99
C ASN A 12 -27.72 22.74 20.97
N ASP A 13 -27.94 23.51 22.03
CA ASP A 13 -27.36 24.85 22.17
C ASP A 13 -25.83 24.83 22.21
N ALA A 14 -25.25 23.86 22.93
CA ALA A 14 -23.80 23.68 22.97
C ALA A 14 -23.25 23.28 21.59
N LEU A 15 -23.91 22.34 20.89
CA LEU A 15 -23.54 21.93 19.54
C LEU A 15 -23.57 23.12 18.56
N GLY A 16 -24.63 23.93 18.59
CA GLY A 16 -24.76 25.11 17.72
C GLY A 16 -23.71 26.19 18.01
N LYS A 17 -23.32 26.39 19.28
CA LYS A 17 -22.22 27.30 19.64
C LYS A 17 -20.88 26.80 19.11
N ILE A 18 -20.59 25.51 19.28
CA ILE A 18 -19.35 24.89 18.80
C ILE A 18 -19.29 24.99 17.27
N GLU A 19 -20.37 24.68 16.56
CA GLU A 19 -20.42 24.77 15.10
C GLU A 19 -20.22 26.21 14.59
N LYS A 20 -20.76 27.20 15.30
CA LYS A 20 -20.59 28.63 14.98
C LYS A 20 -19.15 29.11 15.20
N GLU A 21 -18.47 28.61 16.24
CA GLU A 21 -17.13 29.03 16.62
C GLU A 21 -16.03 28.30 15.82
N TYR A 22 -16.22 27.01 15.56
CA TYR A 22 -15.21 26.13 14.96
C TYR A 22 -15.54 25.67 13.52
N GLY A 23 -16.69 26.09 13.00
CA GLY A 23 -17.17 25.78 11.65
C GLY A 23 -18.07 24.53 11.58
N LYS A 24 -18.74 24.38 10.43
CA LYS A 24 -19.62 23.24 10.14
C LYS A 24 -18.85 21.92 10.23
N GLY A 25 -19.45 20.92 10.89
CA GLY A 25 -18.86 19.59 11.05
C GLY A 25 -17.79 19.47 12.14
N SER A 26 -17.55 20.53 12.93
CA SER A 26 -16.64 20.49 14.08
C SER A 26 -17.13 19.60 15.22
N VAL A 27 -18.45 19.43 15.33
CA VAL A 27 -19.11 18.49 16.25
C VAL A 27 -20.34 17.90 15.57
N MET A 28 -20.52 16.58 15.64
CA MET A 28 -21.65 15.87 15.02
C MET A 28 -22.01 14.64 15.86
N LYS A 29 -23.25 14.15 15.76
CA LYS A 29 -23.58 12.85 16.33
C LYS A 29 -23.03 11.75 15.42
N LEU A 30 -22.41 10.74 16.02
CA LEU A 30 -21.77 9.65 15.27
C LEU A 30 -22.74 8.94 14.30
N GLY A 31 -24.00 8.74 14.70
CA GLY A 31 -25.03 8.10 13.88
C GLY A 31 -25.68 8.98 12.81
N GLU A 32 -25.42 10.29 12.81
CA GLU A 32 -25.89 11.22 11.77
C GLU A 32 -24.90 11.32 10.58
N THR A 33 -23.75 10.64 10.68
CA THR A 33 -22.75 10.55 9.60
C THR A 33 -23.19 9.48 8.61
N THR A 34 -23.67 9.87 7.43
CA THR A 34 -24.22 8.98 6.40
C THR A 34 -23.15 8.16 5.66
N SER A 35 -21.85 8.37 5.93
CA SER A 35 -20.72 7.73 5.24
C SER A 35 -19.67 7.16 6.21
N LEU A 36 -20.05 6.15 7.00
CA LEU A 36 -19.06 5.32 7.70
C LEU A 36 -18.45 4.22 6.80
N GLU A 37 -18.77 4.21 5.50
CA GLU A 37 -17.98 3.48 4.51
C GLU A 37 -16.63 4.17 4.36
N ILE A 38 -15.60 3.52 4.87
CA ILE A 38 -14.23 4.02 4.82
C ILE A 38 -13.71 3.71 3.42
N ASP A 39 -13.61 4.75 2.59
CA ASP A 39 -12.99 4.64 1.27
C ASP A 39 -11.53 4.15 1.39
N ALA A 40 -11.12 3.32 0.42
CA ALA A 40 -9.88 2.58 0.44
C ALA A 40 -9.18 2.55 -0.92
N ILE A 41 -7.84 2.59 -0.91
CA ILE A 41 -7.00 2.36 -2.08
C ILE A 41 -6.55 0.90 -2.07
N SER A 42 -6.81 0.15 -3.15
CA SER A 42 -6.36 -1.24 -3.27
C SER A 42 -4.84 -1.35 -3.10
N THR A 43 -4.40 -2.47 -2.52
CA THR A 43 -2.98 -2.78 -2.34
C THR A 43 -2.35 -3.47 -3.56
N GLY A 44 -3.13 -3.75 -4.59
CA GLY A 44 -2.72 -4.54 -5.75
C GLY A 44 -2.64 -6.05 -5.49
N SER A 45 -2.95 -6.49 -4.26
CA SER A 45 -3.10 -7.89 -3.85
C SER A 45 -4.51 -8.11 -3.32
N ILE A 46 -5.28 -8.99 -3.96
CA ILE A 46 -6.63 -9.33 -3.48
C ILE A 46 -6.59 -9.95 -2.09
N GLY A 47 -5.58 -10.79 -1.80
CA GLY A 47 -5.39 -11.34 -0.47
C GLY A 47 -5.22 -10.24 0.57
N LEU A 48 -4.35 -9.26 0.30
CA LEU A 48 -4.10 -8.17 1.24
C LEU A 48 -5.30 -7.21 1.37
N ASP A 49 -6.05 -6.97 0.30
CA ASP A 49 -7.29 -6.21 0.31
C ASP A 49 -8.35 -6.89 1.20
N ILE A 50 -8.50 -8.21 1.12
CA ILE A 50 -9.37 -9.02 2.00
C ILE A 50 -8.87 -8.98 3.45
N ALA A 51 -7.56 -9.08 3.65
CA ALA A 51 -6.97 -9.01 4.98
C ALA A 51 -7.20 -7.64 5.63
N SER A 52 -7.23 -6.56 4.84
CA SER A 52 -7.52 -5.20 5.32
C SER A 52 -8.92 -5.08 5.94
N GLY A 53 -9.86 -5.91 5.45
CA GLY A 53 -11.27 -5.93 5.85
C GLY A 53 -12.12 -4.80 5.26
N ILE A 54 -11.52 -3.88 4.50
CA ILE A 54 -12.22 -2.77 3.82
C ILE A 54 -11.85 -2.67 2.34
N GLY A 55 -11.15 -3.68 1.80
CA GLY A 55 -10.75 -3.70 0.39
C GLY A 55 -9.50 -2.87 0.05
N GLY A 56 -8.71 -2.44 1.04
CA GLY A 56 -7.45 -1.73 0.80
C GLY A 56 -6.96 -0.88 1.97
N LEU A 57 -6.16 0.14 1.66
CA LEU A 57 -5.63 1.11 2.60
C LEU A 57 -6.62 2.25 2.84
N PRO A 58 -7.01 2.54 4.09
CA PRO A 58 -8.04 3.54 4.38
C PRO A 58 -7.57 4.96 4.05
N ARG A 59 -8.36 5.70 3.27
CA ARG A 59 -8.10 7.11 2.93
C ARG A 59 -8.09 8.03 4.14
N GLY A 60 -7.27 9.07 4.05
CA GLY A 60 -7.08 10.06 5.11
C GLY A 60 -6.42 9.48 6.36
N ARG A 61 -5.58 8.45 6.21
CA ARG A 61 -4.89 7.77 7.33
C ARG A 61 -3.41 7.55 7.03
N ILE A 62 -2.67 7.34 8.12
CA ILE A 62 -1.26 6.92 8.11
C ILE A 62 -1.19 5.39 8.15
N ILE A 63 -0.34 4.81 7.31
CA ILE A 63 -0.04 3.39 7.19
C ILE A 63 1.46 3.22 7.41
N GLU A 64 1.86 2.19 8.17
CA GLU A 64 3.28 1.80 8.29
C GLU A 64 3.47 0.44 7.63
N VAL A 65 4.34 0.37 6.63
CA VAL A 65 4.78 -0.87 5.98
C VAL A 65 6.20 -1.15 6.43
N TYR A 66 6.43 -2.24 7.16
CA TYR A 66 7.74 -2.52 7.75
C TYR A 66 8.15 -3.98 7.64
N GLY A 67 9.44 -4.26 7.81
CA GLY A 67 9.98 -5.61 7.67
C GLY A 67 11.49 -5.61 7.43
N PRO A 68 12.08 -6.81 7.27
CA PRO A 68 13.49 -6.96 6.92
C PRO A 68 13.85 -6.28 5.60
N GLU A 69 15.16 -6.17 5.34
CA GLU A 69 15.65 -5.80 4.01
C GLU A 69 15.19 -6.81 2.96
N SER A 70 15.00 -6.34 1.72
CA SER A 70 14.57 -7.17 0.58
C SER A 70 13.28 -7.99 0.82
N SER A 71 12.43 -7.58 1.76
CA SER A 71 11.18 -8.29 2.06
C SER A 71 10.02 -7.95 1.10
N GLY A 72 10.16 -6.90 0.30
CA GLY A 72 9.13 -6.44 -0.64
C GLY A 72 8.33 -5.20 -0.20
N LYS A 73 8.79 -4.47 0.82
CA LYS A 73 8.11 -3.26 1.34
C LYS A 73 7.84 -2.21 0.26
N THR A 74 8.87 -1.81 -0.48
CA THR A 74 8.78 -0.82 -1.56
C THR A 74 7.92 -1.37 -2.71
N THR A 75 8.03 -2.65 -3.06
CA THR A 75 7.14 -3.29 -4.04
C THR A 75 5.66 -3.16 -3.64
N VAL A 76 5.30 -3.46 -2.40
CA VAL A 76 3.93 -3.30 -1.91
C VAL A 76 3.48 -1.84 -2.01
N ALA A 77 4.32 -0.89 -1.61
CA ALA A 77 3.99 0.53 -1.69
C ALA A 77 3.81 1.03 -3.14
N LEU A 78 4.65 0.57 -4.07
CA LEU A 78 4.54 0.89 -5.50
C LEU A 78 3.28 0.31 -6.13
N HIS A 79 2.84 -0.88 -5.73
CA HIS A 79 1.53 -1.40 -6.17
C HIS A 79 0.37 -0.55 -5.65
N CYS A 80 0.41 -0.10 -4.40
CA CYS A 80 -0.60 0.83 -3.89
C CYS A 80 -0.63 2.15 -4.68
N ILE A 81 0.54 2.65 -5.11
CA ILE A 81 0.64 3.83 -5.99
C ILE A 81 0.01 3.54 -7.34
N ALA A 82 0.36 2.43 -7.98
CA ALA A 82 -0.18 2.04 -9.28
C ALA A 82 -1.72 1.91 -9.23
N GLU A 83 -2.27 1.29 -8.18
CA GLU A 83 -3.72 1.18 -8.02
C GLU A 83 -4.41 2.52 -7.71
N ALA A 84 -3.73 3.47 -7.06
CA ALA A 84 -4.24 4.83 -6.92
C ALA A 84 -4.27 5.58 -8.26
N GLN A 85 -3.19 5.48 -9.05
CA GLN A 85 -3.07 6.16 -10.35
C GLN A 85 -4.07 5.63 -11.38
N LYS A 86 -4.37 4.32 -11.36
CA LYS A 86 -5.42 3.73 -12.21
C LYS A 86 -6.81 4.32 -11.98
N LYS A 87 -7.04 4.94 -10.82
CA LYS A 87 -8.28 5.65 -10.47
C LYS A 87 -8.15 7.16 -10.61
N ASP A 88 -7.30 7.59 -11.54
CA ASP A 88 -6.96 9.00 -11.81
C ASP A 88 -6.40 9.76 -10.58
N GLY A 89 -5.91 9.03 -9.57
CA GLY A 89 -5.36 9.59 -8.35
C GLY A 89 -3.93 10.08 -8.53
N ILE A 90 -3.57 11.18 -7.86
CA ILE A 90 -2.21 11.72 -7.92
C ILE A 90 -1.35 11.11 -6.80
N ALA A 91 -0.20 10.56 -7.19
CA ALA A 91 0.73 9.93 -6.27
C ALA A 91 1.99 10.79 -6.05
N ALA A 92 2.53 10.72 -4.84
CA ALA A 92 3.83 11.28 -4.49
C ALA A 92 4.74 10.28 -3.78
N PHE A 93 6.05 10.40 -4.01
CA PHE A 93 7.07 9.53 -3.42
C PHE A 93 8.23 10.38 -2.87
N ILE A 94 8.46 10.29 -1.56
CA ILE A 94 9.59 10.88 -0.86
C ILE A 94 10.66 9.79 -0.72
N ASP A 95 11.64 9.82 -1.63
CA ASP A 95 12.75 8.87 -1.71
C ASP A 95 13.94 9.38 -0.88
N ALA A 96 13.88 9.13 0.43
CA ALA A 96 14.97 9.43 1.36
C ALA A 96 16.10 8.38 1.31
N GLU A 97 15.85 7.18 0.78
CA GLU A 97 16.88 6.16 0.56
C GLU A 97 17.66 6.36 -0.75
N HIS A 98 17.23 7.26 -1.63
CA HIS A 98 17.80 7.49 -2.97
C HIS A 98 17.92 6.20 -3.80
N ALA A 99 16.94 5.31 -3.66
CA ALA A 99 17.02 3.93 -4.15
C ALA A 99 15.85 3.55 -5.07
N LEU A 100 14.96 4.49 -5.41
CA LEU A 100 13.84 4.21 -6.30
C LEU A 100 14.33 3.98 -7.73
N ASP A 101 14.01 2.82 -8.30
CA ASP A 101 14.27 2.49 -9.71
C ASP A 101 13.02 2.80 -10.57
N PRO A 102 13.07 3.81 -11.47
CA PRO A 102 11.97 4.14 -12.36
C PRO A 102 11.57 3.00 -13.32
N VAL A 103 12.54 2.19 -13.77
CA VAL A 103 12.28 1.08 -14.70
C VAL A 103 11.46 0.01 -13.99
N TYR A 104 11.86 -0.35 -12.77
CA TYR A 104 11.11 -1.29 -11.95
C TYR A 104 9.73 -0.74 -11.58
N ALA A 105 9.62 0.53 -11.16
CA ALA A 105 8.34 1.15 -10.84
C ALA A 105 7.36 1.10 -12.03
N ARG A 106 7.83 1.43 -13.25
CA ARG A 106 7.01 1.32 -14.46
C ARG A 106 6.55 -0.10 -14.73
N ALA A 107 7.43 -1.08 -14.52
CA ALA A 107 7.07 -2.49 -14.67
C ALA A 107 6.02 -2.98 -13.65
N LEU A 108 5.88 -2.30 -12.50
CA LEU A 108 4.80 -2.55 -11.53
C LEU A 108 3.49 -1.84 -11.88
N GLY A 109 3.44 -1.11 -13.00
CA GLY A 109 2.27 -0.36 -13.45
C GLY A 109 2.16 1.04 -12.86
N VAL A 110 3.24 1.59 -12.29
CA VAL A 110 3.29 2.99 -11.87
C VAL A 110 3.43 3.87 -13.10
N ASP A 111 2.58 4.89 -13.21
CA ASP A 111 2.77 5.99 -14.14
C ASP A 111 3.87 6.90 -13.61
N VAL A 112 5.11 6.59 -14.01
CA VAL A 112 6.32 7.28 -13.58
C VAL A 112 6.37 8.72 -14.10
N ASP A 113 5.74 8.99 -15.25
CA ASP A 113 5.81 10.31 -15.88
C ASP A 113 4.95 11.33 -15.11
N ASN A 114 3.91 10.86 -14.43
CA ASN A 114 3.05 11.65 -13.56
C ASN A 114 3.29 11.45 -12.05
N LEU A 115 4.30 10.66 -11.66
CA LEU A 115 4.65 10.45 -10.25
C LEU A 115 5.43 11.65 -9.69
N VAL A 116 4.91 12.32 -8.67
CA VAL A 116 5.62 13.40 -7.99
C VAL A 116 6.72 12.81 -7.11
N ILE A 117 7.99 13.03 -7.45
CA ILE A 117 9.14 12.54 -6.68
C ILE A 117 9.86 13.67 -5.95
N SER A 118 10.33 13.39 -4.74
CA SER A 118 11.26 14.24 -4.00
C SER A 118 12.39 13.40 -3.40
N GLN A 119 13.63 13.87 -3.57
CA GLN A 119 14.83 13.31 -2.97
C GLN A 119 15.42 14.33 -1.99
N PRO A 120 14.99 14.32 -0.73
CA PRO A 120 15.38 15.34 0.27
C PRO A 120 16.77 15.05 0.86
N ASP A 121 17.45 16.11 1.28
CA ASP A 121 18.74 16.06 1.97
C ASP A 121 18.60 15.77 3.47
N THR A 122 17.49 16.16 4.09
CA THR A 122 17.25 16.01 5.54
C THR A 122 15.86 15.45 5.86
N GLY A 123 15.74 14.84 7.04
CA GLY A 123 14.46 14.34 7.56
C GLY A 123 13.43 15.46 7.78
N GLU A 124 13.85 16.64 8.22
CA GLU A 124 12.97 17.81 8.33
C GLU A 124 12.42 18.21 6.95
N GLN A 125 13.30 18.35 5.96
CA GLN A 125 12.91 18.73 4.60
C GLN A 125 11.95 17.72 3.99
N ALA A 126 12.23 16.43 4.14
CA ALA A 126 11.35 15.35 3.69
C ALA A 126 9.92 15.48 4.23
N LEU A 127 9.78 15.73 5.55
CA LEU A 127 8.49 15.81 6.23
C LEU A 127 7.77 17.14 5.93
N ASP A 128 8.49 18.24 5.75
CA ASP A 128 7.92 19.54 5.35
C ASP A 128 7.42 19.51 3.89
N ILE A 129 8.14 18.83 2.98
CA ILE A 129 7.68 18.59 1.60
C ILE A 129 6.41 17.73 1.63
N ALA A 130 6.42 16.62 2.38
CA ALA A 130 5.24 15.78 2.51
C ALA A 130 4.04 16.56 3.07
N GLU A 131 4.24 17.40 4.10
CA GLU A 131 3.19 18.24 4.67
C GLU A 131 2.61 19.21 3.62
N SER A 132 3.47 19.84 2.83
CA SER A 132 3.07 20.80 1.79
C SER A 132 2.26 20.13 0.69
N LEU A 133 2.71 18.96 0.22
CA LEU A 133 2.03 18.15 -0.77
C LEU A 133 0.65 17.69 -0.28
N ILE A 134 0.55 17.17 0.95
CA ILE A 134 -0.73 16.73 1.54
C ILE A 134 -1.69 17.91 1.74
N ARG A 135 -1.17 19.08 2.16
CA ARG A 135 -1.96 20.28 2.40
C ARG A 135 -2.54 20.89 1.12
N SER A 136 -1.91 20.64 -0.03
CA SER A 136 -2.46 21.06 -1.33
C SER A 136 -3.84 20.44 -1.60
N GLY A 137 -4.13 19.29 -1.00
CA GLY A 137 -5.36 18.53 -1.25
C GLY A 137 -5.38 17.78 -2.57
N ALA A 138 -4.30 17.84 -3.37
CA ALA A 138 -4.21 17.21 -4.68
C ALA A 138 -3.69 15.76 -4.63
N ILE A 139 -2.98 15.36 -3.56
CA ILE A 139 -2.33 14.05 -3.48
C ILE A 139 -3.26 13.01 -2.84
N ASP A 140 -3.55 11.94 -3.57
CA ASP A 140 -4.35 10.79 -3.12
C ASP A 140 -3.54 9.80 -2.29
N ILE A 141 -2.27 9.58 -2.68
CA ILE A 141 -1.36 8.68 -1.98
C ILE A 141 0.05 9.25 -1.93
N LEU A 142 0.68 9.20 -0.75
CA LEU A 142 2.06 9.63 -0.54
C LEU A 142 2.85 8.54 0.15
N VAL A 143 3.99 8.15 -0.41
CA VAL A 143 4.93 7.20 0.19
C VAL A 143 6.16 7.94 0.70
N VAL A 144 6.64 7.56 1.89
CA VAL A 144 7.93 7.99 2.44
C VAL A 144 8.82 6.75 2.60
N ASP A 145 9.87 6.65 1.77
CA ASP A 145 10.84 5.55 1.76
C ASP A 145 12.23 6.06 2.12
N SER A 146 12.74 5.88 3.34
CA SER A 146 12.11 5.24 4.51
C SER A 146 12.30 6.07 5.77
N VAL A 147 11.54 5.74 6.83
CA VAL A 147 11.67 6.37 8.15
C VAL A 147 13.11 6.29 8.68
N ALA A 148 13.82 5.21 8.38
CA ALA A 148 15.19 5.02 8.84
C ALA A 148 16.14 6.06 8.22
N ALA A 149 15.87 6.49 6.99
CA ALA A 149 16.65 7.48 6.24
C ALA A 149 16.23 8.94 6.51
N LEU A 150 15.21 9.18 7.35
CA LEU A 150 14.85 10.53 7.80
C LEU A 150 15.85 11.02 8.85
N VAL A 151 17.07 11.33 8.43
CA VAL A 151 18.16 11.78 9.30
C VAL A 151 18.00 13.27 9.59
N PRO A 152 17.92 13.68 10.87
CA PRO A 152 17.80 15.09 11.22
C PRO A 152 19.00 15.92 10.75
N LYS A 153 18.76 17.17 10.35
CA LYS A 153 19.82 18.08 9.87
C LYS A 153 21.03 18.17 10.82
N ALA A 154 20.77 18.28 12.13
CA ALA A 154 21.83 18.40 13.13
C ALA A 154 22.70 17.12 13.27
N GLU A 155 22.20 15.96 12.84
CA GLU A 155 22.97 14.71 12.80
C GLU A 155 23.80 14.63 11.51
N ILE A 156 23.32 15.18 10.40
CA ILE A 156 24.07 15.26 9.12
C ILE A 156 25.22 16.26 9.21
N GLU A 157 25.01 17.41 9.87
CA GLU A 157 26.03 18.45 10.05
C GLU A 157 27.00 18.15 11.21
N GLY A 158 26.69 17.15 12.05
CA GLY A 158 27.53 16.73 13.17
C GLY A 158 28.73 15.87 12.74
N ASP A 159 29.68 15.70 13.65
CA ASP A 159 30.85 14.84 13.39
C ASP A 159 30.52 13.37 13.67
N MET A 160 31.22 12.46 12.98
CA MET A 160 31.07 11.02 13.23
C MET A 160 31.45 10.69 14.69
N GLY A 161 30.47 10.17 15.45
CA GLY A 161 30.64 9.84 16.87
C GLY A 161 29.91 10.80 17.82
N ASP A 162 29.34 11.89 17.30
CA ASP A 162 28.49 12.78 18.08
C ASP A 162 27.20 12.08 18.54
N SER A 163 26.79 12.39 19.76
CA SER A 163 25.65 11.74 20.41
C SER A 163 24.36 12.52 20.20
N HIS A 164 23.55 12.09 19.24
CA HIS A 164 22.24 12.68 18.93
C HIS A 164 21.08 11.84 19.48
N ILE A 165 21.04 11.65 20.80
CA ILE A 165 20.08 10.73 21.44
C ILE A 165 18.63 11.15 21.15
N GLY A 166 17.93 10.29 20.38
CA GLY A 166 16.49 10.38 20.18
C GLY A 166 16.02 11.54 19.29
N LEU A 167 16.92 12.18 18.54
CA LEU A 167 16.58 13.32 17.69
C LEU A 167 15.55 12.95 16.62
N GLN A 168 15.78 11.84 15.90
CA GLN A 168 14.85 11.31 14.92
C GLN A 168 13.46 10.98 15.52
N ALA A 169 13.42 10.41 16.73
CA ALA A 169 12.15 10.08 17.39
C ALA A 169 11.34 11.33 17.76
N ARG A 170 12.02 12.43 18.12
CA ARG A 170 11.39 13.73 18.40
C ARG A 170 10.86 14.36 17.12
N LEU A 171 11.67 14.35 16.05
CA LEU A 171 11.28 14.82 14.71
C LEU A 171 9.99 14.12 14.25
N MET A 172 9.98 12.78 14.25
CA MET A 172 8.81 11.99 13.87
C MET A 172 7.59 12.30 14.72
N SER A 173 7.76 12.45 16.04
CA SER A 173 6.65 12.77 16.95
C SER A 173 6.03 14.14 16.66
N GLN A 174 6.85 15.13 16.31
CA GLN A 174 6.39 16.47 15.94
C GLN A 174 5.71 16.47 14.57
N ALA A 175 6.34 15.86 13.57
CA ALA A 175 5.82 15.78 12.21
C ALA A 175 4.46 15.06 12.15
N LEU A 176 4.34 13.87 12.75
CA LEU A 176 3.09 13.11 12.74
C LEU A 176 1.93 13.87 13.40
N ARG A 177 2.22 14.67 14.43
CA ARG A 177 1.20 15.53 15.08
C ARG A 177 0.68 16.61 14.14
N LYS A 178 1.54 17.21 13.33
CA LYS A 178 1.15 18.19 12.30
C LYS A 178 0.40 17.51 11.15
N LEU A 179 0.96 16.42 10.62
CA LEU A 179 0.47 15.72 9.44
C LEU A 179 -0.94 15.13 9.63
N THR A 180 -1.25 14.56 10.79
CA THR A 180 -2.51 13.84 11.02
C THR A 180 -3.76 14.65 10.66
N GLY A 181 -3.79 15.94 11.00
CA GLY A 181 -4.91 16.81 10.66
C GLY A 181 -5.02 17.07 9.16
N SER A 182 -3.90 17.37 8.50
CA SER A 182 -3.85 17.60 7.04
C SER A 182 -4.19 16.36 6.23
N ILE A 183 -3.70 15.19 6.66
CA ILE A 183 -3.99 13.89 6.04
C ILE A 183 -5.49 13.60 6.08
N LYS A 184 -6.14 13.81 7.23
CA LYS A 184 -7.58 13.54 7.35
C LYS A 184 -8.42 14.50 6.50
N LYS A 185 -8.02 15.76 6.36
CA LYS A 185 -8.74 16.77 5.56
C LYS A 185 -8.58 16.57 4.06
N SER A 186 -7.42 16.10 3.60
CA SER A 186 -7.13 15.84 2.19
C SER A 186 -7.58 14.46 1.71
N ASN A 187 -8.00 13.57 2.62
CA ASN A 187 -8.26 12.15 2.32
C ASN A 187 -7.06 11.41 1.70
N CYS A 188 -5.83 11.94 1.84
CA CYS A 188 -4.61 11.30 1.37
C CYS A 188 -4.28 10.03 2.19
N VAL A 189 -3.86 8.95 1.53
CA VAL A 189 -3.23 7.79 2.18
C VAL A 189 -1.74 8.06 2.30
N VAL A 190 -1.20 8.05 3.52
CA VAL A 190 0.25 8.25 3.72
C VAL A 190 0.89 6.97 4.21
N ILE A 191 1.78 6.40 3.40
CA ILE A 191 2.55 5.20 3.71
C ILE A 191 3.95 5.60 4.16
N PHE A 192 4.33 5.17 5.36
CA PHE A 192 5.71 5.19 5.81
C PHE A 192 6.30 3.80 5.67
N ILE A 193 7.35 3.66 4.86
CA ILE A 193 8.16 2.46 4.83
C ILE A 193 9.15 2.52 6.00
N ASN A 194 9.32 1.39 6.70
CA ASN A 194 10.22 1.32 7.83
C ASN A 194 11.01 0.02 7.85
N GLN A 195 12.18 0.06 8.49
CA GLN A 195 13.07 -1.07 8.63
C GLN A 195 12.95 -1.67 10.03
N LEU A 196 13.21 -2.97 10.12
CA LEU A 196 13.42 -3.63 11.42
C LEU A 196 14.83 -3.37 11.93
N ARG A 197 14.94 -3.23 13.26
CA ARG A 197 16.16 -3.17 14.05
C ARG A 197 15.98 -4.04 15.28
N GLU A 198 17.07 -4.49 15.89
CA GLU A 198 17.01 -5.21 17.15
C GLU A 198 17.29 -4.27 18.33
N LYS A 199 16.50 -4.42 19.39
CA LYS A 199 16.74 -3.70 20.64
C LYS A 199 17.76 -4.46 21.47
N VAL A 200 18.94 -3.84 21.65
CA VAL A 200 20.00 -4.38 22.50
C VAL A 200 19.50 -4.55 23.94
N GLY A 201 19.82 -5.70 24.56
CA GLY A 201 19.51 -5.98 25.96
C GLY A 201 18.14 -6.62 26.25
N VAL A 202 17.38 -7.02 25.22
CA VAL A 202 16.14 -7.81 25.42
C VAL A 202 16.48 -9.29 25.55
N MET A 203 16.39 -9.83 26.77
CA MET A 203 16.64 -11.26 27.06
C MET A 203 15.38 -12.15 26.91
N PHE A 204 14.18 -11.57 26.85
CA PHE A 204 12.92 -12.30 26.75
C PHE A 204 11.91 -11.56 25.86
N GLY A 205 11.23 -12.29 24.97
CA GLY A 205 10.27 -11.72 23.99
C GLY A 205 10.89 -11.41 22.63
N ASN A 206 10.15 -10.72 21.75
CA ASN A 206 10.64 -10.32 20.43
C ASN A 206 11.56 -9.09 20.55
N PRO A 207 12.85 -9.18 20.17
CA PRO A 207 13.78 -8.04 20.24
C PRO A 207 13.56 -7.01 19.11
N GLU A 208 12.77 -7.33 18.09
CA GLU A 208 12.58 -6.48 16.92
C GLU A 208 11.79 -5.20 17.24
N THR A 209 12.26 -4.08 16.71
CA THR A 209 11.60 -2.78 16.73
C THR A 209 11.75 -2.08 15.39
N THR A 210 10.96 -1.03 15.16
CA THR A 210 11.09 -0.15 14.00
C THR A 210 11.79 1.16 14.40
N THR A 211 12.35 1.86 13.41
CA THR A 211 13.06 3.14 13.60
C THR A 211 12.08 4.32 13.78
N GLY A 212 12.59 5.51 14.14
CA GLY A 212 11.75 6.71 14.32
C GLY A 212 10.96 6.78 15.63
N GLY A 213 11.31 5.97 16.64
CA GLY A 213 10.65 5.95 17.94
C GLY A 213 9.28 5.25 17.94
N ARG A 214 8.40 5.64 18.87
CA ARG A 214 7.09 4.97 19.05
C ARG A 214 5.92 5.70 18.40
N ALA A 215 6.08 6.96 18.00
CA ALA A 215 4.98 7.80 17.54
C ALA A 215 4.26 7.17 16.34
N LEU A 216 4.99 6.75 15.31
CA LEU A 216 4.42 6.14 14.11
C LEU A 216 3.54 4.92 14.44
N LYS A 217 3.95 4.09 15.40
CA LYS A 217 3.16 2.93 15.85
C LYS A 217 1.78 3.33 16.39
N PHE A 218 1.65 4.49 17.04
CA PHE A 218 0.39 4.98 17.59
C PHE A 218 -0.48 5.71 16.55
N PHE A 219 0.15 6.55 15.75
CA PHE A 219 -0.52 7.35 14.70
C PHE A 219 -1.02 6.49 13.54
N SER A 220 -0.29 5.44 13.16
CA SER A 220 -0.71 4.54 12.08
C SER A 220 -2.06 3.89 12.38
N SER A 221 -2.97 3.94 11.41
CA SER A 221 -4.26 3.23 11.46
C SER A 221 -4.11 1.77 11.07
N MET A 222 -3.19 1.49 10.14
CA MET A 222 -2.81 0.13 9.77
C MET A 222 -1.30 -0.02 9.86
N ARG A 223 -0.84 -1.17 10.36
CA ARG A 223 0.59 -1.53 10.35
C ARG A 223 0.72 -2.88 9.68
N ILE A 224 1.54 -2.94 8.65
CA ILE A 224 1.68 -4.07 7.74
C ILE A 224 3.13 -4.56 7.84
N GLU A 225 3.29 -5.78 8.33
CA GLU A 225 4.58 -6.46 8.41
C GLU A 225 4.78 -7.32 7.16
N VAL A 226 5.87 -7.09 6.43
CA VAL A 226 6.19 -7.78 5.18
C VAL A 226 7.46 -8.60 5.39
N ARG A 227 7.39 -9.92 5.17
CA ARG A 227 8.54 -10.84 5.29
C ARG A 227 8.63 -11.78 4.10
N ARG A 228 9.83 -11.91 3.53
CA ARG A 228 10.15 -13.02 2.63
C ARG A 228 10.18 -14.32 3.44
N ILE A 229 9.43 -15.32 3.01
CA ILE A 229 9.36 -16.64 3.67
C ILE A 229 10.00 -17.75 2.84
N ASP A 230 10.02 -17.64 1.52
CA ASP A 230 10.69 -18.60 0.65
C ASP A 230 11.16 -17.96 -0.68
N SER A 231 12.01 -18.66 -1.43
CA SER A 231 12.46 -18.27 -2.76
C SER A 231 11.74 -19.07 -3.84
N ILE A 232 11.27 -18.41 -4.88
CA ILE A 232 10.64 -19.06 -6.04
C ILE A 232 11.74 -19.33 -7.08
N LYS A 233 11.91 -20.59 -7.48
CA LYS A 233 12.98 -21.02 -8.38
C LYS A 233 12.45 -21.87 -9.53
N GLN A 234 13.10 -21.76 -10.69
CA GLN A 234 12.92 -22.67 -11.82
C GLN A 234 14.30 -23.15 -12.28
N GLY A 235 14.61 -24.41 -12.00
CA GLY A 235 15.98 -24.92 -12.09
C GLY A 235 16.91 -24.10 -11.18
N ASP A 236 17.99 -23.59 -11.75
CA ASP A 236 18.98 -22.76 -11.03
C ASP A 236 18.63 -21.27 -10.96
N LYS A 237 17.58 -20.82 -11.68
CA LYS A 237 17.19 -19.41 -11.72
C LYS A 237 16.24 -19.09 -10.57
N MET A 238 16.56 -18.02 -9.82
CA MET A 238 15.65 -17.43 -8.84
C MET A 238 14.72 -16.45 -9.56
N LEU A 239 13.42 -16.76 -9.56
CA LEU A 239 12.41 -15.98 -10.28
C LEU A 239 11.69 -14.96 -9.39
N GLY A 240 11.70 -15.17 -8.08
CA GLY A 240 10.98 -14.32 -7.15
C GLY A 240 11.05 -14.81 -5.73
N SER A 241 10.14 -14.32 -4.91
CA SER A 241 10.07 -14.59 -3.47
C SER A 241 8.62 -14.82 -3.05
N ARG A 242 8.39 -15.86 -2.25
CA ARG A 242 7.13 -16.02 -1.53
C ARG A 242 7.17 -15.09 -0.33
N THR A 243 6.18 -14.23 -0.21
CA THR A 243 6.13 -13.16 0.78
C THR A 243 4.90 -13.34 1.66
N ARG A 244 5.11 -13.30 2.98
CA ARG A 244 4.05 -13.25 3.97
C ARG A 244 3.84 -11.81 4.41
N VAL A 245 2.59 -11.37 4.40
CA VAL A 245 2.18 -10.07 4.87
C VAL A 245 1.20 -10.22 6.02
N LYS A 246 1.44 -9.52 7.13
CA LYS A 246 0.61 -9.56 8.33
C LYS A 246 0.17 -8.16 8.74
N ILE A 247 -1.13 -7.96 8.93
CA ILE A 247 -1.67 -6.71 9.45
C ILE A 247 -1.60 -6.75 10.98
N VAL A 248 -0.50 -6.27 11.56
CA VAL A 248 -0.28 -6.32 13.02
C VAL A 248 -1.07 -5.27 13.79
N LYS A 249 -1.63 -4.27 13.10
CA LYS A 249 -2.54 -3.27 13.65
C LYS A 249 -3.53 -2.87 12.59
N ASN A 250 -4.80 -2.77 12.97
CA ASN A 250 -5.88 -2.29 12.13
C ASN A 250 -6.91 -1.54 13.01
N LYS A 251 -7.18 -0.28 12.69
CA LYS A 251 -8.17 0.56 13.39
C LYS A 251 -9.52 0.63 12.67
N VAL A 252 -9.63 0.04 11.48
CA VAL A 252 -10.80 0.14 10.60
C VAL A 252 -11.50 -1.21 10.42
N ALA A 253 -10.79 -2.32 10.65
CA ALA A 253 -11.33 -3.67 10.70
C ALA A 253 -10.54 -4.54 11.72
N PRO A 254 -10.94 -5.80 11.97
CA PRO A 254 -10.20 -6.70 12.85
C PRO A 254 -8.73 -6.89 12.41
N PRO A 255 -7.75 -6.76 13.33
CA PRO A 255 -6.32 -6.95 13.03
C PRO A 255 -5.91 -8.43 13.00
N PHE A 256 -4.62 -8.66 12.76
CA PHE A 256 -3.90 -9.94 12.82
C PHE A 256 -4.17 -10.96 11.72
N LYS A 257 -4.95 -10.58 10.71
CA LYS A 257 -5.01 -11.32 9.46
C LYS A 257 -3.64 -11.34 8.77
N GLN A 258 -3.35 -12.44 8.11
CA GLN A 258 -2.13 -12.64 7.34
C GLN A 258 -2.47 -13.25 5.98
N VAL A 259 -1.66 -12.93 4.99
CA VAL A 259 -1.75 -13.46 3.63
C VAL A 259 -0.38 -13.77 3.08
N GLU A 260 -0.35 -14.62 2.07
CA GLU A 260 0.87 -14.98 1.38
C GLU A 260 0.66 -14.85 -0.12
N PHE A 261 1.57 -14.15 -0.78
CA PHE A 261 1.56 -13.99 -2.22
C PHE A 261 2.99 -14.01 -2.75
N ASP A 262 3.11 -14.14 -4.06
CA ASP A 262 4.39 -14.18 -4.74
C ASP A 262 4.78 -12.78 -5.19
N ILE A 263 6.03 -12.40 -4.95
CA ILE A 263 6.67 -11.23 -5.56
C ILE A 263 7.67 -11.76 -6.59
N MET A 264 7.34 -11.59 -7.86
CA MET A 264 8.15 -11.96 -9.01
C MET A 264 9.12 -10.83 -9.35
N TYR A 265 10.37 -11.17 -9.65
CA TYR A 265 11.36 -10.17 -10.02
C TYR A 265 11.04 -9.57 -11.39
N GLY A 266 10.97 -8.24 -11.45
CA GLY A 266 10.62 -7.49 -12.66
C GLY A 266 9.13 -7.23 -12.86
N THR A 267 8.22 -7.99 -12.23
CA THR A 267 6.76 -7.80 -12.41
C THR A 267 6.00 -7.57 -11.11
N GLY A 268 6.63 -7.79 -9.94
CA GLY A 268 6.06 -7.51 -8.63
C GLY A 268 5.09 -8.56 -8.14
N ILE A 269 4.03 -8.12 -7.47
CA ILE A 269 3.01 -8.99 -6.89
C ILE A 269 2.29 -9.76 -8.02
N SER A 270 2.32 -11.08 -7.92
CA SER A 270 1.60 -11.97 -8.84
C SER A 270 0.10 -11.92 -8.55
N LYS A 271 -0.63 -11.04 -9.25
CA LYS A 271 -2.08 -10.86 -9.08
C LYS A 271 -2.87 -12.14 -9.33
N THR A 272 -2.57 -12.84 -10.42
CA THR A 272 -3.20 -14.11 -10.80
C THR A 272 -2.86 -15.22 -9.82
N GLY A 273 -1.63 -15.26 -9.32
CA GLY A 273 -1.22 -16.23 -8.30
C GLY A 273 -1.93 -16.02 -6.97
N ASP A 274 -2.09 -14.76 -6.55
CA ASP A 274 -2.83 -14.38 -5.34
C ASP A 274 -4.32 -14.70 -5.49
N LEU A 275 -4.94 -14.32 -6.62
CA LEU A 275 -6.34 -14.63 -6.93
C LEU A 275 -6.60 -16.14 -6.94
N LEU A 276 -5.75 -16.93 -7.57
CA LEU A 276 -5.85 -18.38 -7.61
C LEU A 276 -5.81 -18.99 -6.21
N ASP A 277 -4.86 -18.56 -5.37
CA ASP A 277 -4.70 -19.08 -4.02
C ASP A 277 -5.92 -18.75 -3.14
N VAL A 278 -6.43 -17.51 -3.23
CA VAL A 278 -7.62 -17.07 -2.49
C VAL A 278 -8.88 -17.80 -2.99
N ALA A 279 -9.12 -17.83 -4.30
CA ALA A 279 -10.30 -18.46 -4.89
C ALA A 279 -10.35 -19.96 -4.64
N ALA A 280 -9.21 -20.64 -4.63
CA ALA A 280 -9.12 -22.05 -4.25
C ALA A 280 -9.38 -22.26 -2.74
N GLY A 281 -9.01 -21.30 -1.89
CA GLY A 281 -9.25 -21.36 -0.45
C GLY A 281 -10.72 -21.25 -0.04
N ILE A 282 -11.58 -20.72 -0.91
CA ILE A 282 -13.02 -20.57 -0.69
C ILE A 282 -13.88 -21.41 -1.65
N ASP A 283 -13.27 -22.42 -2.30
CA ASP A 283 -13.93 -23.34 -3.23
C ASP A 283 -14.58 -22.70 -4.47
N VAL A 284 -14.25 -21.44 -4.82
CA VAL A 284 -14.63 -20.83 -6.10
C VAL A 284 -13.90 -21.53 -7.25
N ILE A 285 -12.60 -21.80 -7.06
CA ILE A 285 -11.82 -22.69 -7.93
C ILE A 285 -11.70 -24.04 -7.22
N LYS A 286 -12.18 -25.10 -7.87
CA LYS A 286 -12.09 -26.46 -7.32
C LYS A 286 -10.70 -27.03 -7.52
N LYS A 287 -10.11 -27.59 -6.46
CA LYS A 287 -8.82 -28.29 -6.49
C LYS A 287 -8.99 -29.79 -6.25
N ALA A 288 -8.68 -30.60 -7.25
CA ALA A 288 -8.71 -32.06 -7.18
C ALA A 288 -7.28 -32.62 -7.29
N GLY A 289 -6.62 -32.83 -6.15
CA GLY A 289 -5.21 -33.21 -6.10
C GLY A 289 -4.33 -32.09 -6.66
N ALA A 290 -3.67 -32.35 -7.79
CA ALA A 290 -2.86 -31.35 -8.50
C ALA A 290 -3.66 -30.55 -9.55
N TRP A 291 -4.92 -30.92 -9.85
CA TRP A 291 -5.71 -30.27 -10.89
C TRP A 291 -6.57 -29.13 -10.33
N TYR A 292 -6.63 -28.04 -11.08
CA TYR A 292 -7.51 -26.90 -10.81
C TYR A 292 -8.59 -26.80 -11.89
N SER A 293 -9.81 -26.49 -11.48
CA SER A 293 -10.96 -26.35 -12.37
C SER A 293 -11.92 -25.26 -11.91
N TYR A 294 -12.53 -24.57 -12.86
CA TYR A 294 -13.51 -23.52 -12.64
C TYR A 294 -14.73 -23.81 -13.53
N ASN A 295 -15.94 -23.83 -12.96
CA ASN A 295 -17.18 -24.19 -13.68
C ASN A 295 -17.06 -25.46 -14.56
N ASP A 296 -16.39 -26.49 -14.04
CA ASP A 296 -16.11 -27.77 -14.72
C ASP A 296 -15.12 -27.69 -15.91
N GLU A 297 -14.62 -26.51 -16.24
CA GLU A 297 -13.48 -26.31 -17.14
C GLU A 297 -12.16 -26.54 -16.42
N LYS A 298 -11.24 -27.27 -17.07
CA LYS A 298 -9.91 -27.55 -16.49
C LYS A 298 -8.95 -26.41 -16.80
N MET A 299 -8.53 -25.71 -15.75
CA MET A 299 -7.54 -24.62 -15.85
C MET A 299 -6.13 -25.18 -16.09
N GLY A 300 -5.80 -26.32 -15.47
CA GLY A 300 -4.50 -26.95 -15.64
C GLY A 300 -4.09 -27.86 -14.48
N GLN A 301 -2.96 -28.56 -14.69
CA GLN A 301 -2.30 -29.34 -13.65
C GLN A 301 -1.19 -28.51 -12.99
N GLY A 302 -1.29 -28.32 -11.68
CA GLY A 302 -0.35 -27.58 -10.86
C GLY A 302 -0.63 -26.07 -10.88
N ARG A 303 -0.17 -25.39 -9.82
CA ARG A 303 -0.42 -23.97 -9.58
C ARG A 303 0.05 -23.06 -10.71
N GLU A 304 1.24 -23.33 -11.26
CA GLU A 304 1.83 -22.47 -12.30
C GLU A 304 1.06 -22.50 -13.62
N ASN A 305 0.58 -23.67 -14.05
CA ASN A 305 -0.23 -23.78 -15.25
C ASN A 305 -1.59 -23.09 -15.09
N SER A 306 -2.21 -23.22 -13.91
CA SER A 306 -3.47 -22.53 -13.60
C SER A 306 -3.30 -21.02 -13.52
N LYS A 307 -2.14 -20.53 -13.05
CA LYS A 307 -1.80 -19.12 -13.06
C LYS A 307 -1.73 -18.59 -14.49
N ARG A 308 -1.00 -19.28 -15.37
CA ARG A 308 -0.92 -18.93 -16.80
C ARG A 308 -2.29 -18.95 -17.47
N PHE A 309 -3.15 -19.92 -17.13
CA PHE A 309 -4.53 -19.93 -17.63
C PHE A 309 -5.30 -18.65 -17.27
N LEU A 310 -5.18 -18.15 -16.03
CA LEU A 310 -5.81 -16.89 -15.62
C LEU A 310 -5.19 -15.66 -16.31
N GLU A 311 -3.89 -15.71 -16.63
CA GLU A 311 -3.22 -14.65 -17.39
C GLU A 311 -3.70 -14.60 -18.85
N GLU A 312 -3.97 -15.76 -19.45
CA GLU A 312 -4.45 -15.90 -20.83
C GLU A 312 -5.96 -15.66 -20.98
N ASN A 313 -6.74 -15.77 -19.89
CA ASN A 313 -8.20 -15.64 -19.90
C ASN A 313 -8.66 -14.57 -18.87
N GLU A 314 -8.46 -13.30 -19.23
CA GLU A 314 -8.74 -12.17 -18.34
C GLU A 314 -10.22 -12.04 -17.95
N ASP A 315 -11.14 -12.40 -18.85
CA ASP A 315 -12.57 -12.41 -18.60
C ASP A 315 -12.95 -13.39 -17.48
N ILE A 316 -12.39 -14.60 -17.52
CA ILE A 316 -12.55 -15.60 -16.45
C ILE A 316 -11.90 -15.10 -15.15
N ALA A 317 -10.70 -14.51 -15.24
CA ALA A 317 -10.03 -13.95 -14.07
C ALA A 317 -10.87 -12.85 -13.39
N ARG A 318 -11.49 -11.95 -14.16
CA ARG A 318 -12.39 -10.91 -13.64
C ARG A 318 -13.65 -11.47 -13.03
N GLU A 319 -14.24 -12.50 -13.64
CA GLU A 319 -15.42 -13.18 -13.07
C GLU A 319 -15.07 -13.83 -11.72
N ILE A 320 -13.91 -14.48 -11.62
CA ILE A 320 -13.43 -15.09 -10.37
C ILE A 320 -13.15 -14.01 -9.33
N ASP A 321 -12.48 -12.91 -9.69
CA ASP A 321 -12.21 -11.78 -8.80
C ASP A 321 -13.50 -11.19 -8.23
N ALA A 322 -14.52 -10.98 -9.07
CA ALA A 322 -15.84 -10.51 -8.65
C ALA A 322 -16.48 -11.46 -7.62
N LYS A 323 -16.48 -12.77 -7.88
CA LYS A 323 -17.03 -13.78 -6.95
C LYS A 323 -16.29 -13.82 -5.63
N VAL A 324 -14.96 -13.70 -5.65
CA VAL A 324 -14.13 -13.67 -4.45
C VAL A 324 -14.45 -12.41 -3.63
N ARG A 325 -14.52 -11.23 -4.26
CA ARG A 325 -14.84 -9.98 -3.57
C ARG A 325 -16.25 -9.98 -3.01
N GLU A 326 -17.23 -10.49 -3.76
CA GLU A 326 -18.61 -10.67 -3.28
C GLU A 326 -18.66 -11.57 -2.04
N TYR A 327 -17.97 -12.71 -2.05
CA TYR A 327 -17.89 -13.63 -0.91
C TYR A 327 -17.38 -12.94 0.37
N TYR A 328 -16.40 -12.04 0.23
CA TYR A 328 -15.83 -11.29 1.34
C TYR A 328 -16.54 -9.96 1.65
N GLY A 329 -17.60 -9.61 0.92
CA GLY A 329 -18.35 -8.37 1.09
C GLY A 329 -17.56 -7.12 0.72
N LEU A 330 -16.67 -7.21 -0.27
CA LEU A 330 -15.89 -6.11 -0.80
C LEU A 330 -16.49 -5.60 -2.12
N GLU A 331 -16.34 -4.30 -2.39
CA GLU A 331 -16.70 -3.73 -3.69
C GLU A 331 -15.80 -4.28 -4.82
N PHE A 332 -16.42 -4.54 -5.98
CA PHE A 332 -15.74 -4.99 -7.19
C PHE A 332 -15.52 -3.82 -8.14
N ASP A 333 -14.30 -3.70 -8.65
CA ASP A 333 -13.94 -2.73 -9.68
C ASP A 333 -13.78 -3.44 -11.03
N PRO A 334 -14.72 -3.26 -11.99
CA PRO A 334 -14.68 -3.92 -13.28
C PRO A 334 -13.52 -3.47 -14.18
N THR A 335 -12.80 -2.39 -13.82
CA THR A 335 -11.66 -1.85 -14.58
C THR A 335 -10.30 -2.39 -14.12
N ALA A 336 -10.26 -3.19 -13.05
CA ALA A 336 -9.01 -3.73 -12.52
C ALA A 336 -8.35 -4.70 -13.52
N ASN A 337 -7.18 -4.31 -14.06
CA ASN A 337 -6.39 -5.20 -14.91
C ASN A 337 -5.69 -6.29 -14.06
N ILE A 338 -5.98 -7.56 -14.37
CA ILE A 338 -5.54 -8.74 -13.62
C ILE A 338 -4.30 -9.39 -14.28
N SER A 339 -4.09 -9.19 -15.59
CA SER A 339 -2.89 -9.70 -16.26
C SER A 339 -1.69 -8.77 -16.08
N SER A 340 -0.48 -9.31 -16.25
CA SER A 340 0.79 -8.59 -16.08
C SER A 340 1.52 -8.37 -17.41
N THR A 341 0.79 -8.46 -18.54
CA THR A 341 1.39 -8.80 -19.84
C THR A 341 1.35 -7.72 -20.92
N GLU A 342 0.96 -6.47 -20.62
CA GLU A 342 0.86 -5.40 -21.65
C GLU A 342 2.21 -4.86 -22.18
N LEU A 343 3.35 -5.45 -21.83
CA LEU A 343 4.68 -4.94 -22.23
C LEU A 343 5.25 -5.51 -23.54
N GLU A 344 4.51 -6.35 -24.29
CA GLU A 344 5.04 -6.95 -25.53
C GLU A 344 4.51 -6.33 -26.84
N GLU A 345 3.39 -5.60 -26.86
CA GLU A 345 2.81 -5.13 -28.13
C GLU A 345 3.46 -3.86 -28.71
N GLU A 346 3.99 -2.95 -27.89
CA GLU A 346 4.63 -1.70 -28.37
C GLU A 346 5.99 -1.92 -29.07
N LYS A 347 6.65 -3.07 -28.86
CA LYS A 347 7.94 -3.36 -29.52
C LYS A 347 7.79 -3.73 -30.99
N SER A 348 6.59 -4.08 -31.45
CA SER A 348 6.36 -4.50 -32.83
C SER A 348 6.17 -3.32 -33.80
N GLU A 349 5.59 -2.20 -33.34
CA GLU A 349 5.35 -1.02 -34.18
C GLU A 349 6.61 -0.12 -34.29
N GLY A 350 7.43 -0.03 -33.24
CA GLY A 350 8.67 0.76 -33.27
C GLY A 350 9.77 0.17 -34.19
N ALA A 351 9.80 -1.15 -34.37
CA ALA A 351 10.77 -1.82 -35.24
C ALA A 351 10.41 -1.72 -36.74
N ALA A 352 9.14 -1.46 -37.07
CA ALA A 352 8.69 -1.31 -38.46
C ALA A 352 8.99 0.09 -39.02
N ASN A 353 9.01 1.14 -38.18
CA ASN A 353 9.32 2.50 -38.61
C ASN A 353 10.82 2.79 -38.77
N SER A 354 11.69 2.17 -37.97
CA SER A 354 13.15 2.37 -38.09
C SER A 354 13.77 1.75 -39.34
N LYS A 355 13.10 0.78 -39.99
CA LYS A 355 13.55 0.20 -41.27
C LYS A 355 13.16 0.98 -42.52
N LYS A 356 12.25 1.96 -42.42
CA LYS A 356 11.84 2.79 -43.56
C LYS A 356 12.66 4.08 -43.73
N GLU A 357 13.28 4.60 -42.68
CA GLU A 357 14.10 5.81 -42.77
C GLU A 357 15.52 5.56 -43.29
N ASN A 358 16.13 4.41 -43.00
CA ASN A 358 17.49 4.06 -43.46
C ASN A 358 17.61 3.61 -44.94
N LYS A 359 16.60 3.87 -45.78
CA LYS A 359 16.63 3.57 -47.22
C LYS A 359 16.52 4.79 -48.13
N LYS A 360 16.55 6.01 -47.58
CA LYS A 360 16.50 7.26 -48.36
C LYS A 360 17.81 8.04 -48.44
N GLU A 361 18.88 7.55 -47.83
CA GLU A 361 20.23 8.11 -47.99
C GLU A 361 21.22 6.99 -48.35
N ALA A 362 21.28 6.65 -49.65
CA ALA A 362 22.37 5.92 -50.28
C ALA A 362 22.39 6.25 -51.78
#